data_AF-A0A5K7YK86-F1
#
_entry.id   AF-A0A5K7YK86-F1
#
_cell.length_a   1.000
_cell.length_b   1.000
_cell.length_c   1.000
_cell.angle_alpha   90.00
_cell.angle_beta   90.00
_cell.angle_gamma   90.00
#
_symmetry.space_group_name_H-M   'P 1'
#
loop_
_entity.id
_entity.type
_entity.pdbx_description
1 polymer ?
#
loop_
_entity_poly.entity_id
_entity_poly.type
_entity_poly.pdbx_seq_one_letter_code
_entity_poly.pdbx_strand_id
1 'polypeptide(L)'
;MVWGAKFWHGNMTAKQVFPLTNPYTQDSGGSQGICTAASLAWCKAVLKKGSAVNAWAEMGVSEHTLNIQMRTLRRLDSQPREQTELAGLVPVGNDHNASLIEVIRIIETTAPFIGIFWTAGHTMGYRYAHHQKEFFDMEQGLFRAKYTAGVRAKIEEHYAGAVIGCRVVNLPA
;
A
#
# COMPACT_ATOMS: atom_id res chain seq x y z
N MET A 1 -30.15 -26.81 23.48
CA MET A 1 -28.79 -26.55 24.00
C MET A 1 -27.96 -26.03 22.83
N VAL A 2 -27.95 -24.72 22.61
CA VAL A 2 -27.26 -24.10 21.47
C VAL A 2 -25.81 -23.90 21.87
N TRP A 3 -24.91 -24.58 21.19
CA TRP A 3 -23.47 -24.41 21.35
C TRP A 3 -23.09 -23.00 20.88
N GLY A 4 -22.82 -22.10 21.83
CA GLY A 4 -22.27 -20.80 21.55
C GLY A 4 -20.89 -20.95 20.94
N ALA A 5 -20.78 -20.65 19.64
CA ALA A 5 -19.51 -20.53 18.95
C ALA A 5 -18.71 -19.41 19.63
N LYS A 6 -17.76 -19.79 20.49
CA LYS A 6 -16.69 -18.90 20.96
C LYS A 6 -15.79 -18.61 19.76
N PHE A 7 -16.13 -17.56 19.01
CA PHE A 7 -15.19 -16.94 18.09
C PHE A 7 -14.01 -16.44 18.92
N TRP A 8 -12.84 -17.05 18.71
CA TRP A 8 -11.58 -16.61 19.31
C TRP A 8 -11.19 -15.28 18.67
N HIS A 9 -11.61 -14.17 19.26
CA HIS A 9 -11.32 -12.79 18.84
C HIS A 9 -9.88 -12.37 19.18
N GLY A 10 -8.89 -13.20 18.86
CA GLY A 10 -7.49 -12.82 18.89
C GLY A 10 -7.21 -11.77 17.81
N ASN A 11 -7.59 -10.51 18.06
CA ASN A 11 -7.34 -9.31 17.26
C ASN A 11 -7.32 -9.53 15.73
N MET A 12 -8.50 -9.81 15.16
CA MET A 12 -8.72 -9.74 13.70
C MET A 12 -8.90 -8.31 13.19
N THR A 13 -8.63 -7.29 14.00
CA THR A 13 -8.82 -5.88 13.63
C THR A 13 -7.48 -5.25 13.28
N ALA A 14 -7.41 -4.57 12.14
CA ALA A 14 -6.26 -3.74 11.80
C ALA A 14 -6.26 -2.47 12.67
N LYS A 15 -5.13 -2.20 13.31
CA LYS A 15 -4.90 -0.97 14.09
C LYS A 15 -4.22 0.06 13.22
N GLN A 16 -4.66 1.31 13.29
CA GLN A 16 -3.93 2.41 12.68
C GLN A 16 -2.62 2.62 13.46
N VAL A 17 -1.50 2.67 12.75
CA VAL A 17 -0.16 2.88 13.30
C VAL A 17 0.13 4.38 13.37
N PHE A 18 -0.14 5.08 12.27
CA PHE A 18 -0.16 6.54 12.23
C PHE A 18 -1.21 7.00 11.22
N PRO A 19 -1.94 8.08 11.52
CA PRO A 19 -2.76 8.75 10.53
C PRO A 19 -1.84 9.46 9.51
N LEU A 20 -2.35 9.61 8.30
CA LEU A 20 -1.82 10.58 7.35
C LEU A 20 -2.87 11.66 7.20
N THR A 21 -2.51 12.88 7.60
CA THR A 21 -3.25 14.05 7.15
C THR A 21 -2.73 14.33 5.75
N ASN A 22 -3.59 14.32 4.72
CA ASN A 22 -3.24 14.92 3.44
C ASN A 22 -3.69 16.39 3.50
N PRO A 23 -2.84 17.35 3.91
CA PRO A 23 -3.23 18.77 3.97
C PRO A 23 -3.45 19.37 2.57
N TYR A 24 -3.25 18.59 1.50
CA TYR A 24 -3.50 18.97 0.11
C TYR A 24 -4.73 18.26 -0.48
N THR A 25 -5.78 18.02 0.31
CA THR A 25 -7.14 18.03 -0.27
C THR A 25 -7.34 19.42 -0.87
N GLN A 26 -6.94 19.58 -2.13
CA GLN A 26 -7.12 20.81 -2.87
C GLN A 26 -8.63 21.03 -2.99
N ASP A 27 -9.15 22.01 -2.26
CA ASP A 27 -10.46 22.67 -2.44
C ASP A 27 -10.61 23.34 -3.83
N SER A 28 -9.91 22.85 -4.84
CA SER A 28 -9.87 23.37 -6.19
C SER A 28 -9.83 22.22 -7.19
N GLY A 29 -10.89 21.41 -7.23
CA GLY A 29 -11.38 20.69 -8.42
C GLY A 29 -10.40 19.83 -9.22
N GLY A 30 -9.24 19.49 -8.66
CA GLY A 30 -8.16 18.77 -9.31
C GLY A 30 -7.79 17.54 -8.52
N SER A 31 -8.37 16.40 -8.90
CA SER A 31 -8.07 15.05 -8.43
C SER A 31 -6.63 14.63 -8.80
N GLN A 32 -5.64 15.28 -8.20
CA GLN A 32 -4.24 15.05 -8.47
C GLN A 32 -3.55 14.45 -7.23
N GLY A 33 -3.97 13.25 -6.84
CA GLY A 33 -3.43 12.51 -5.70
C GLY A 33 -1.94 12.14 -5.84
N ILE A 34 -1.21 12.22 -4.72
CA ILE A 34 0.19 11.77 -4.54
C ILE A 34 0.28 10.28 -4.16
N CYS A 35 -0.82 9.53 -4.27
CA CYS A 35 -0.97 8.18 -3.75
C CYS A 35 0.03 7.17 -4.34
N THR A 36 0.33 7.25 -5.64
CA THR A 36 1.34 6.38 -6.28
C THR A 36 2.74 6.69 -5.76
N ALA A 37 3.13 7.97 -5.73
CA ALA A 37 4.43 8.39 -5.19
C ALA A 37 4.58 7.99 -3.72
N ALA A 38 3.55 8.22 -2.90
CA ALA A 38 3.54 7.90 -1.48
C ALA A 38 3.65 6.39 -1.25
N SER A 39 2.89 5.58 -1.99
CA SER A 39 2.91 4.11 -1.86
C SER A 39 4.26 3.52 -2.26
N LEU A 40 4.86 4.02 -3.34
CA LEU A 40 6.21 3.61 -3.76
C LEU A 40 7.28 4.05 -2.73
N ALA A 41 7.17 5.28 -2.19
CA ALA A 41 8.07 5.75 -1.15
C ALA A 41 7.97 4.91 0.12
N TRP A 42 6.75 4.52 0.52
CA TRP A 42 6.52 3.62 1.65
C TRP A 42 7.16 2.25 1.41
N CYS A 43 6.93 1.63 0.24
CA CYS A 43 7.57 0.37 -0.12
C CYS A 43 9.10 0.45 0.00
N LYS A 44 9.68 1.51 -0.56
CA LYS A 44 11.13 1.75 -0.52
C LYS A 44 11.66 1.91 0.90
N ALA A 45 10.96 2.66 1.75
CA ALA A 45 11.36 2.86 3.14
C ALA A 45 11.35 1.53 3.92
N VAL A 46 10.29 0.74 3.77
CA VAL A 46 10.17 -0.58 4.42
C VAL A 46 11.25 -1.55 3.94
N LEU A 47 11.50 -1.59 2.63
CA LEU A 47 12.55 -2.42 2.04
C LEU A 47 13.94 -2.02 2.53
N LYS A 48 14.26 -0.72 2.51
CA LYS A 48 15.56 -0.21 3.01
C LYS A 48 15.77 -0.49 4.49
N LYS A 49 14.72 -0.36 5.30
CA LYS A 49 14.78 -0.61 6.74
C LYS A 49 14.83 -2.11 7.07
N GLY A 50 14.46 -2.98 6.13
CA GLY A 50 14.29 -4.43 6.35
C GLY A 50 13.18 -4.78 7.37
N SER A 51 12.44 -3.78 7.82
CA SER A 51 11.45 -3.90 8.90
C SER A 51 10.35 -2.85 8.71
N ALA A 52 9.31 -2.94 9.53
CA ALA A 52 8.18 -2.04 9.45
C ALA A 52 8.55 -0.59 9.80
N VAL A 53 7.94 0.35 9.07
CA VAL A 53 7.96 1.76 9.45
C VAL A 53 6.87 2.03 10.48
N ASN A 54 7.14 2.90 11.46
CA ASN A 54 6.22 3.19 12.57
C ASN A 54 5.76 4.65 12.64
N ALA A 55 6.30 5.52 11.80
CA ALA A 55 5.91 6.91 11.69
C ALA A 55 6.16 7.43 10.28
N TRP A 56 5.44 8.47 9.87
CA TRP A 56 5.64 9.15 8.57
C TRP A 56 7.09 9.60 8.36
N ALA A 57 7.72 10.14 9.39
CA ALA A 57 9.10 10.61 9.32
C ALA A 57 10.10 9.51 8.91
N GLU A 58 9.79 8.23 9.20
CA GLU A 58 10.63 7.10 8.80
C GLU A 58 10.58 6.79 7.30
N MET A 59 9.60 7.34 6.57
CA MET A 59 9.58 7.26 5.10
C MET A 59 10.66 8.13 4.45
N GLY A 60 11.21 9.11 5.19
CA GLY A 60 12.31 9.95 4.72
C GLY A 60 11.94 10.87 3.55
N VAL A 61 10.64 11.16 3.37
CA VAL A 61 10.12 12.03 2.31
C VAL A 61 9.11 13.01 2.90
N SER A 62 9.11 14.24 2.38
CA SER A 62 8.07 15.21 2.67
C SER A 62 6.93 15.11 1.65
N GLU A 63 5.74 15.59 2.00
CA GLU A 63 4.63 15.69 1.05
C GLU A 63 4.96 16.60 -0.14
N HIS A 64 5.74 17.68 0.08
CA HIS A 64 6.22 18.53 -1.00
C HIS A 64 7.10 17.74 -1.99
N THR A 65 8.00 16.90 -1.47
CA THR A 65 8.81 15.98 -2.27
C THR A 65 7.93 14.98 -3.04
N LEU A 66 6.91 14.42 -2.40
CA LEU A 66 5.98 13.49 -3.04
C LEU A 66 5.15 14.16 -4.14
N ASN A 67 4.73 15.41 -3.95
CA ASN A 67 4.06 16.20 -4.99
C ASN A 67 4.96 16.41 -6.22
N ILE A 68 6.23 16.77 -6.02
CA ILE A 68 7.21 16.91 -7.10
C ILE A 68 7.45 15.56 -7.81
N GLN A 69 7.60 14.49 -7.04
CA GLN A 69 7.76 13.14 -7.59
C GLN A 69 6.53 12.75 -8.40
N MET A 70 5.32 12.94 -7.88
CA MET A 70 4.09 12.58 -8.58
C MET A 70 3.93 13.37 -9.89
N ARG A 71 4.26 14.67 -9.91
CA ARG A 71 4.28 15.47 -11.15
C ARG A 71 5.20 14.85 -12.20
N THR A 72 6.31 14.28 -11.78
CA THR A 72 7.25 13.60 -12.68
C THR A 72 6.71 12.24 -13.12
N LEU A 73 6.21 11.44 -12.17
CA LEU A 73 5.68 10.10 -12.43
C LEU A 73 4.50 10.13 -13.40
N ARG A 74 3.62 11.14 -13.35
CA ARG A 74 2.47 11.25 -14.27
C ARG A 74 2.83 11.34 -15.74
N ARG A 75 4.05 11.77 -16.06
CA ARG A 75 4.54 11.74 -17.45
C ARG A 75 4.74 10.31 -17.97
N LEU A 76 4.71 9.34 -17.07
CA LEU A 76 4.93 7.92 -17.28
C LEU A 76 3.70 7.08 -16.89
N ASP A 77 2.48 7.66 -16.84
CA ASP A 77 1.27 6.90 -16.45
C ASP A 77 1.00 5.68 -17.35
N SER A 78 1.44 5.73 -18.62
CA SER A 78 1.39 4.59 -19.54
C SER A 78 2.61 3.66 -19.46
N GLN A 79 3.57 3.96 -18.59
CA GLN A 79 4.90 3.36 -18.47
C GLN A 79 5.17 3.00 -17.00
N PRO A 80 4.42 2.05 -16.45
CA PRO A 80 4.34 1.91 -15.00
C PRO A 80 5.59 1.19 -14.43
N ARG A 81 6.34 0.44 -15.27
CA ARG A 81 7.68 -0.06 -14.93
C ARG A 81 8.64 1.10 -14.71
N GLU A 82 8.69 2.04 -15.66
CA GLU A 82 9.54 3.22 -15.63
C GLU A 82 9.16 4.14 -14.45
N GLN A 83 7.87 4.25 -14.10
CA GLN A 83 7.44 4.92 -12.85
C GLN A 83 8.07 4.29 -11.61
N THR A 84 8.06 2.95 -11.54
CA THR A 84 8.62 2.19 -10.40
C THR A 84 10.13 2.44 -10.29
N GLU A 85 10.82 2.36 -11.43
CA GLU A 85 12.26 2.61 -11.55
C GLU A 85 12.63 4.04 -11.18
N LEU A 86 11.86 5.04 -11.61
CA LEU A 86 12.09 6.43 -11.25
C LEU A 86 11.87 6.70 -9.75
N ALA A 87 10.98 5.95 -9.10
CA ALA A 87 10.84 5.97 -7.64
C ALA A 87 12.02 5.27 -6.91
N GLY A 88 12.93 4.63 -7.65
CA GLY A 88 14.08 3.91 -7.14
C GLY A 88 13.71 2.54 -6.56
N LEU A 89 12.76 1.87 -7.20
CA LEU A 89 12.35 0.49 -6.98
C LEU A 89 12.37 -0.24 -8.33
N VAL A 90 12.31 -1.56 -8.33
CA VAL A 90 12.12 -2.36 -9.55
C VAL A 90 10.91 -3.27 -9.39
N PRO A 91 10.11 -3.50 -10.45
CA PRO A 91 9.06 -4.50 -10.40
C PRO A 91 9.66 -5.90 -10.28
N VAL A 92 9.03 -6.75 -9.47
CA VAL A 92 9.30 -8.18 -9.42
C VAL A 92 8.25 -8.87 -10.28
N GLY A 93 8.64 -9.25 -11.50
CA GLY A 93 7.71 -9.79 -12.48
C GLY A 93 6.88 -8.72 -13.20
N ASN A 94 5.72 -9.12 -13.69
CA ASN A 94 4.80 -8.26 -14.43
C ASN A 94 3.69 -7.70 -13.52
N ASP A 95 2.96 -6.72 -14.04
CA ASP A 95 1.71 -6.29 -13.40
C ASP A 95 0.64 -7.36 -13.51
N HIS A 96 -0.22 -7.41 -12.50
CA HIS A 96 -1.32 -8.36 -12.45
C HIS A 96 -2.66 -7.62 -12.40
N ASN A 97 -3.56 -7.94 -13.34
CA ASN A 97 -4.97 -7.65 -13.17
C ASN A 97 -5.53 -8.66 -12.17
N ALA A 98 -5.92 -8.18 -11.00
CA ALA A 98 -6.17 -9.04 -9.85
C ALA A 98 -7.19 -8.42 -8.91
N SER A 99 -8.13 -9.24 -8.44
CA SER A 99 -9.01 -8.91 -7.32
C SER A 99 -8.21 -8.76 -6.03
N LEU A 100 -8.77 -8.12 -4.99
CA LEU A 100 -8.10 -7.97 -3.69
C LEU A 100 -7.57 -9.29 -3.11
N ILE A 101 -8.33 -10.38 -3.23
CA ILE A 101 -7.90 -11.71 -2.74
C ILE A 101 -6.66 -12.18 -3.49
N GLU A 102 -6.64 -11.99 -4.80
CA GLU A 102 -5.50 -12.38 -5.64
C GLU A 102 -4.29 -11.48 -5.39
N VAL A 103 -4.49 -10.17 -5.21
CA VAL A 103 -3.43 -9.21 -4.83
C VAL A 103 -2.72 -9.68 -3.56
N ILE A 104 -3.49 -9.99 -2.51
CA ILE A 104 -2.95 -10.46 -1.24
C ILE A 104 -2.15 -11.75 -1.45
N ARG A 105 -2.70 -12.71 -2.20
CA ARG A 105 -2.03 -13.99 -2.50
C ARG A 105 -0.73 -13.77 -3.26
N ILE A 106 -0.74 -12.96 -4.32
CA ILE A 106 0.44 -12.68 -5.16
C ILE A 106 1.56 -12.09 -4.32
N ILE A 107 1.26 -11.08 -3.50
CA ILE A 107 2.26 -10.43 -2.65
C ILE A 107 2.74 -11.40 -1.55
N GLU A 108 1.86 -12.19 -0.94
CA GLU A 108 2.23 -13.19 0.07
C GLU A 108 3.17 -14.28 -0.46
N THR A 109 3.02 -14.68 -1.73
CA THR A 109 3.82 -15.77 -2.32
C THR A 109 5.05 -15.30 -3.10
N THR A 110 5.26 -13.99 -3.24
CA THR A 110 6.35 -13.44 -4.06
C THR A 110 7.28 -12.59 -3.20
N ALA A 111 8.53 -13.03 -3.04
CA ALA A 111 9.56 -12.21 -2.37
C ALA A 111 9.76 -10.89 -3.14
N PRO A 112 9.91 -9.73 -2.46
CA PRO A 112 10.16 -9.54 -1.03
C PRO A 112 8.91 -9.37 -0.15
N PHE A 113 7.74 -9.85 -0.60
CA PHE A 113 6.48 -9.83 0.15
C PHE A 113 5.91 -8.42 0.41
N ILE A 114 6.20 -7.50 -0.50
CA ILE A 114 5.70 -6.12 -0.48
C ILE A 114 5.39 -5.66 -1.89
N GLY A 115 4.31 -4.90 -2.03
CA GLY A 115 3.84 -4.43 -3.32
C GLY A 115 2.93 -3.23 -3.19
N ILE A 116 2.62 -2.66 -4.34
CA ILE A 116 1.53 -1.70 -4.50
C ILE A 116 0.34 -2.39 -5.16
N PHE A 117 -0.85 -1.86 -4.90
CA PHE A 117 -2.07 -2.27 -5.57
C PHE A 117 -2.95 -1.05 -5.82
N TRP A 118 -3.90 -1.17 -6.74
CA TRP A 118 -4.63 0.00 -7.21
C TRP A 118 -6.09 -0.28 -7.54
N THR A 119 -6.88 0.79 -7.46
CA THR A 119 -8.20 0.93 -8.08
C THR A 119 -8.05 1.74 -9.37
N ALA A 120 -9.16 2.09 -10.02
CA ALA A 120 -9.13 2.96 -11.20
C ALA A 120 -8.57 4.38 -10.93
N GLY A 121 -8.57 4.85 -9.68
CA GLY A 121 -8.20 6.22 -9.33
C GLY A 121 -7.23 6.36 -8.15
N HIS A 122 -6.78 5.26 -7.55
CA HIS A 122 -5.96 5.31 -6.34
C HIS A 122 -4.93 4.19 -6.27
N THR A 123 -3.76 4.48 -5.70
CA THR A 123 -2.69 3.49 -5.45
C THR A 123 -2.41 3.40 -3.96
N MET A 124 -2.29 2.17 -3.47
CA MET A 124 -2.05 1.82 -2.07
C MET A 124 -0.88 0.84 -1.96
N GLY A 125 -0.40 0.63 -0.73
CA GLY A 125 0.66 -0.32 -0.41
C GLY A 125 0.18 -1.50 0.43
N TYR A 126 0.71 -2.69 0.17
CA TYR A 126 0.50 -3.87 1.01
C TYR A 126 1.82 -4.58 1.28
N ARG A 127 2.02 -5.02 2.52
CA ARG A 127 3.14 -5.88 2.92
C ARG A 127 2.67 -7.05 3.72
N TYR A 128 3.23 -8.21 3.39
CA TYR A 128 3.11 -9.43 4.14
C TYR A 128 4.40 -9.73 4.89
N ALA A 129 4.35 -9.82 6.21
CA ALA A 129 5.38 -10.44 7.04
C ALA A 129 4.72 -11.46 7.96
N HIS A 130 5.37 -12.58 8.27
CA HIS A 130 4.76 -13.74 8.93
C HIS A 130 3.89 -13.37 10.16
N HIS A 131 4.35 -12.46 11.01
CA HIS A 131 3.63 -12.02 12.22
C HIS A 131 2.93 -10.66 12.09
N GLN A 132 2.97 -10.03 10.91
CA GLN A 132 2.51 -8.66 10.72
C GLN A 132 2.14 -8.37 9.27
N LYS A 133 0.91 -7.93 9.03
CA LYS A 133 0.43 -7.46 7.72
C LYS A 133 0.21 -5.96 7.79
N GLU A 134 0.54 -5.27 6.71
CA GLU A 134 0.47 -3.81 6.65
C GLU A 134 -0.31 -3.38 5.42
N PHE A 135 -1.17 -2.38 5.60
CA PHE A 135 -1.88 -1.68 4.53
C PHE A 135 -1.58 -0.20 4.66
N PHE A 136 -0.96 0.35 3.63
CA PHE A 136 -0.62 1.77 3.54
C PHE A 136 -1.52 2.46 2.54
N ASP A 137 -2.07 3.60 2.94
CA ASP A 137 -2.88 4.45 2.12
C ASP A 137 -2.59 5.91 2.46
N MET A 138 -2.27 6.74 1.47
CA MET A 138 -1.96 8.15 1.71
C MET A 138 -3.15 8.94 2.27
N GLU A 139 -4.39 8.49 2.05
CA GLU A 139 -5.60 9.16 2.52
C GLU A 139 -6.09 8.64 3.87
N GLN A 140 -5.75 7.39 4.21
CA GLN A 140 -6.27 6.72 5.42
C GLN A 140 -5.18 6.45 6.48
N GLY A 141 -3.91 6.49 6.09
CA GLY A 141 -2.75 6.20 6.94
C GLY A 141 -2.21 4.78 6.79
N LEU A 142 -1.39 4.38 7.76
CA LEU A 142 -0.83 3.03 7.83
C LEU A 142 -1.64 2.19 8.82
N PHE A 143 -2.15 1.05 8.38
CA PHE A 143 -2.85 0.06 9.20
C PHE A 143 -2.03 -1.21 9.33
N ARG A 144 -2.18 -1.89 10.46
CA ARG A 144 -1.43 -3.10 10.79
C ARG A 144 -2.29 -4.13 11.51
N ALA A 145 -2.21 -5.38 11.09
CA ALA A 145 -2.84 -6.50 11.77
C ALA A 145 -1.89 -7.68 11.88
N LYS A 146 -2.14 -8.56 12.86
CA LYS A 146 -1.42 -9.85 12.96
C LYS A 146 -1.82 -10.80 11.82
N TYR A 147 -3.09 -10.76 11.44
CA TYR A 147 -3.69 -11.68 10.47
C TYR A 147 -4.11 -10.95 9.19
N THR A 148 -3.96 -11.62 8.05
CA THR A 148 -4.39 -11.13 6.73
C THR A 148 -5.85 -10.71 6.71
N ALA A 149 -6.73 -11.45 7.40
CA ALA A 149 -8.15 -11.13 7.50
C ALA A 149 -8.41 -9.71 8.02
N GLY A 150 -7.61 -9.21 8.97
CA GLY A 150 -7.82 -7.87 9.54
C GLY A 150 -7.41 -6.74 8.61
N VAL A 151 -6.30 -6.90 7.89
CA VAL A 151 -5.91 -5.93 6.87
C VAL A 151 -6.87 -5.99 5.67
N ARG A 152 -7.28 -7.19 5.25
CA ARG A 152 -8.25 -7.36 4.17
C ARG A 152 -9.57 -6.66 4.49
N ALA A 153 -10.14 -6.90 5.67
CA ALA A 153 -11.38 -6.24 6.09
C ALA A 153 -11.25 -4.71 6.08
N LYS A 154 -10.09 -4.18 6.48
CA LYS A 154 -9.82 -2.74 6.43
C LYS A 154 -9.74 -2.21 4.99
N ILE A 155 -9.13 -2.95 4.06
CA ILE A 155 -9.13 -2.55 2.64
C ILE A 155 -10.54 -2.60 2.06
N GLU A 156 -11.33 -3.63 2.39
CA GLU A 156 -12.73 -3.76 1.94
C GLU A 156 -13.64 -2.66 2.51
N GLU A 157 -13.40 -2.21 3.74
CA GLU A 157 -14.10 -1.06 4.34
C GLU A 157 -13.96 0.23 3.51
N HIS A 158 -12.79 0.46 2.90
CA HIS A 158 -12.52 1.66 2.12
C HIS A 158 -12.76 1.49 0.60
N TYR A 159 -12.57 0.28 0.06
CA TYR A 159 -12.48 0.04 -1.39
C TYR A 159 -13.26 -1.18 -1.86
N ALA A 160 -14.36 -1.56 -1.19
CA ALA A 160 -15.21 -2.72 -1.45
C ALA A 160 -15.26 -3.19 -2.94
N GLY A 161 -14.36 -4.10 -3.32
CA GLY A 161 -14.31 -4.69 -4.67
C GLY A 161 -13.74 -3.81 -5.80
N ALA A 162 -13.25 -2.61 -5.49
CA ALA A 162 -12.70 -1.67 -6.48
C ALA A 162 -11.24 -1.95 -6.88
N VAL A 163 -10.57 -2.90 -6.22
CA VAL A 163 -9.19 -3.28 -6.51
C VAL A 163 -9.14 -4.04 -7.83
N ILE A 164 -8.31 -3.56 -8.76
CA ILE A 164 -8.22 -4.07 -10.13
C ILE A 164 -6.83 -4.58 -10.51
N GLY A 165 -5.79 -4.31 -9.71
CA GLY A 165 -4.47 -4.85 -9.98
C GLY A 165 -3.42 -4.58 -8.92
N CYS A 166 -2.26 -5.22 -9.10
CA CYS A 166 -1.11 -5.06 -8.24
C CYS A 166 0.23 -5.28 -8.94
N ARG A 167 1.28 -4.84 -8.23
CA ARG A 167 2.68 -5.05 -8.58
C ARG A 167 3.49 -5.34 -7.31
N VAL A 168 4.32 -6.36 -7.36
CA VAL A 168 5.36 -6.62 -6.35
C VAL A 168 6.59 -5.78 -6.70
N VAL A 169 7.25 -5.20 -5.69
CA VAL A 169 8.38 -4.29 -5.90
C VAL A 169 9.58 -4.68 -5.02
N ASN A 170 10.79 -4.38 -5.48
CA ASN A 170 12.03 -4.59 -4.73
C ASN A 170 12.98 -3.39 -4.89
N LEU A 171 14.05 -3.36 -4.09
CA LEU A 171 15.17 -2.45 -4.35
C LEU A 171 15.94 -2.91 -5.60
N PRO A 172 16.55 -1.97 -6.35
CA PRO A 172 17.53 -2.31 -7.37
C PRO A 172 18.69 -3.13 -6.76
N ALA A 173 19.26 -4.05 -7.54
CA ALA A 173 20.41 -4.87 -7.16
C ALA A 173 21.69 -4.02 -6.99
#